data_AF-A0A5B0W5W5-F1
#
_entry.id   AF-A0A5B0W5W5-F1
#
_cell.length_a   1.000
_cell.length_b   1.000
_cell.length_c   1.000
_cell.angle_alpha   90.00
_cell.angle_beta   90.00
_cell.angle_gamma   90.00
#
_symmetry.space_group_name_H-M   'P 1'
#
loop_
_entity.id
_entity.type
_entity.pdbx_description
1 polymer ?
#
loop_
_entity_poly.entity_id
_entity_poly.type
_entity_poly.pdbx_seq_one_letter_code
_entity_poly.pdbx_strand_id
1 'polypeptide(L)' 'MAVTKLEQWKSERRIKTRPFIVGERTHVVEIECAHCSRHFFRWSSMAAVYWRCDDCAAIG' A
#
# COMPACT_ATOMS: atom_id res chain seq x y z
N MET A 1 15.28 -24.60 9.50
CA MET A 1 14.68 -24.74 8.16
C MET A 1 15.15 -23.59 7.30
N ALA A 2 15.82 -23.86 6.18
CA ALA A 2 16.31 -22.80 5.30
C ALA A 2 15.12 -22.17 4.56
N VAL A 3 14.76 -20.94 4.94
CA VAL A 3 13.76 -20.15 4.22
C VAL A 3 14.31 -19.89 2.83
N THR A 4 13.67 -20.43 1.81
CA THR A 4 14.12 -20.26 0.42
C THR A 4 13.87 -18.82 -0.02
N LYS A 5 14.69 -18.28 -0.94
CA LYS A 5 14.46 -16.93 -1.52
C LYS A 5 13.03 -16.77 -2.09
N LEU A 6 12.42 -17.87 -2.54
CA LEU A 6 11.04 -17.89 -3.03
C LEU A 6 10.00 -17.70 -1.91
N GLU A 7 10.21 -18.34 -0.77
CA GLU A 7 9.39 -18.19 0.44
C GLU A 7 9.57 -16.80 1.07
N GLN A 8 10.78 -16.24 0.99
CA GLN A 8 11.08 -14.87 1.38
C GLN A 8 10.36 -13.86 0.47
N TRP A 9 10.42 -14.05 -0.86
CA TRP A 9 9.71 -13.21 -1.83
C TRP A 9 8.17 -13.36 -1.76
N LYS A 10 7.67 -14.54 -1.39
CA LYS A 10 6.25 -14.78 -1.09
C LYS A 10 5.81 -14.13 0.22
N SER A 11 6.66 -14.16 1.25
CA SER A 11 6.39 -13.46 2.51
C SER A 11 6.43 -11.95 2.32
N GLU A 12 7.42 -11.41 1.61
CA GLU A 12 7.48 -10.00 1.21
C GLU A 12 6.26 -9.58 0.37
N ARG A 13 5.77 -10.46 -0.52
CA ARG A 13 4.52 -10.21 -1.27
C ARG A 13 3.25 -10.37 -0.42
N ARG A 14 3.22 -11.25 0.57
CA ARG A 14 2.11 -11.34 1.55
C ARG A 14 2.12 -10.16 2.53
N ILE A 15 3.28 -9.55 2.74
CA ILE A 15 3.48 -8.26 3.41
C ILE A 15 3.37 -7.11 2.39
N LYS A 16 2.72 -7.30 1.22
CA LYS A 16 2.15 -6.15 0.50
C LYS A 16 0.94 -5.67 1.27
N THR A 17 1.27 -4.98 2.36
CA THR A 17 0.65 -3.79 2.89
C THR A 17 -0.68 -3.55 2.23
N ARG A 18 -1.73 -4.12 2.84
CA ARG A 18 -3.05 -3.50 2.67
C ARG A 18 -2.83 -2.00 2.97
N PRO A 19 -3.32 -1.10 2.10
CA PRO A 19 -3.20 0.32 2.36
C PRO A 19 -3.67 0.58 3.78
N PHE A 20 -2.90 1.34 4.56
CA PHE A 20 -3.36 1.72 5.88
C PHE A 20 -4.47 2.75 5.67
N ILE A 21 -5.72 2.27 5.73
CA ILE A 21 -6.89 3.10 5.54
C ILE A 21 -7.12 3.86 6.83
N VAL A 22 -6.91 5.17 6.79
CA VAL A 22 -7.08 6.09 7.92
C VAL A 22 -8.55 6.45 8.10
N GLY A 23 -9.31 6.47 7.00
CA GLY A 23 -10.74 6.74 6.99
C GLY A 23 -11.40 6.35 5.67
N GLU A 24 -12.66 5.94 5.73
CA GLU A 24 -13.45 5.58 4.55
C GLU A 24 -14.69 6.49 4.45
N ARG A 25 -14.88 7.11 3.29
CA ARG A 25 -16.13 7.71 2.83
C ARG A 25 -16.68 6.84 1.71
N THR A 26 -17.97 6.99 1.41
CA THR A 26 -18.78 6.10 0.53
C THR A 26 -18.08 5.59 -0.73
N HIS A 27 -17.22 6.40 -1.35
CA HIS A 27 -16.43 5.98 -2.51
C HIS A 27 -14.94 6.31 -2.45
N VAL A 28 -14.46 6.95 -1.38
CA VAL A 28 -13.10 7.47 -1.29
C VAL A 28 -12.53 7.08 0.06
N VAL A 29 -11.34 6.50 0.06
CA VAL A 29 -10.58 6.18 1.27
C VAL A 29 -9.40 7.12 1.40
N GLU A 30 -9.11 7.51 2.63
CA GLU A 30 -7.86 8.13 3.03
C GLU A 30 -6.85 7.03 3.33
N ILE A 31 -5.68 7.13 2.71
CA ILE A 31 -4.61 6.14 2.80
C ILE A 31 -3.36 6.86 3.30
N GLU A 32 -2.67 6.26 4.26
CA GLU A 32 -1.32 6.68 4.65
C GLU A 32 -0.29 6.06 3.71
N CYS A 33 0.57 6.90 3.11
CA CYS A 33 1.66 6.45 2.27
C CYS A 33 2.73 5.76 3.11
N ALA A 34 3.05 4.50 2.77
CA ALA A 34 4.06 3.73 3.50
C ALA A 34 5.51 4.26 3.36
N HIS A 35 5.77 5.21 2.44
CA HIS A 35 7.11 5.73 2.18
C HIS A 35 7.37 7.09 2.84
N CYS A 36 6.37 7.98 2.87
CA CYS A 36 6.53 9.34 3.40
C CYS A 36 5.53 9.69 4.50
N SER A 37 4.69 8.74 4.93
CA SER A 37 3.60 8.94 5.90
C SER A 37 2.62 10.06 5.56
N ARG A 38 2.62 10.57 4.31
CA ARG A 38 1.62 11.52 3.85
C ARG A 38 0.29 10.81 3.63
N HIS A 39 -0.79 11.49 4.01
CA HIS A 39 -2.14 11.03 3.73
C HIS A 39 -2.55 11.46 2.33
N PHE A 40 -3.23 10.58 1.62
CA PHE A 40 -3.80 10.87 0.32
C PHE A 40 -5.11 10.13 0.12
N PHE A 41 -5.94 10.64 -0.79
CA PHE A 41 -7.26 10.08 -1.05
C PHE A 41 -7.27 9.28 -2.34
N ARG A 42 -7.94 8.12 -2.32
CA ARG A 42 -8.18 7.29 -3.50
C ARG A 42 -9.57 6.71 -3.50
N TRP A 43 -10.09 6.41 -4.68
CA TRP A 43 -11.33 5.65 -4.81
C TRP A 43 -11.18 4.30 -4.10
N SER A 44 -12.19 3.91 -3.32
CA SER A 44 -12.15 2.65 -2.54
C SER A 44 -11.95 1.42 -3.44
N SER A 45 -12.49 1.45 -4.66
CA SER A 45 -12.28 0.44 -5.71
C SER A 45 -10.82 0.30 -6.15
N MET A 46 -10.05 1.39 -6.08
CA MET A 46 -8.64 1.42 -6.48
C MET A 46 -7.71 1.28 -5.29
N ALA A 47 -8.18 1.57 -4.07
CA ALA A 47 -7.39 1.63 -2.84
C ALA A 47 -6.42 0.46 -2.67
N ALA A 48 -6.88 -0.78 -2.88
CA ALA A 48 -6.09 -2.00 -2.70
C ALA A 48 -4.80 -2.05 -3.55
N VAL A 49 -4.69 -1.23 -4.59
CA VAL A 49 -3.53 -1.14 -5.48
C VAL A 49 -2.55 -0.04 -5.05
N TYR A 50 -3.00 0.95 -4.27
CA TYR A 50 -2.22 2.14 -3.94
C TYR A 50 -1.76 2.12 -2.48
N TRP A 51 -0.46 1.93 -2.30
CA TRP A 51 0.24 2.00 -1.00
C TRP A 51 1.26 3.15 -0.94
N ARG A 52 1.47 3.84 -2.07
CA ARG A 52 2.31 5.03 -2.20
C ARG A 52 1.48 6.20 -2.74
N CYS A 53 1.79 7.40 -2.27
CA CYS A 53 1.27 8.64 -2.86
C CYS A 53 1.89 8.87 -4.26
N ASP A 54 1.25 9.73 -5.05
CA ASP A 54 1.70 10.08 -6.40
C ASP A 54 3.15 10.60 -6.43
N ASP A 55 3.54 11.43 -5.44
CA ASP A 55 4.91 11.92 -5.29
C ASP A 55 5.93 10.78 -5.17
N CYS A 56 5.65 9.77 -4.34
CA CYS A 56 6.53 8.62 -4.14
C CYS A 56 6.42 7.56 -5.25
N ALA A 57 5.37 7.61 -6.07
CA ALA A 57 5.24 6.78 -7.25
C ALA A 57 6.00 7.36 -8.45
N ALA A 58 6.07 8.69 -8.57
CA ALA A 58 6.73 9.40 -9.67
C ALA A 58 8.27 9.41 -9.58
N ILE A 59 8.84 9.11 -8.42
CA ILE A 59 10.30 8.99 -8.20
C ILE A 59 10.82 7.58 -8.58
N GLY A 60 9.97 6.75 -9.20
CA GLY A 60 10.23 5.35 -9.55
C GLY A 60 10.70 5.12 -10.97
#